data_AF-A0A7W0KWR8-F1
#
_entry.id   AF-A0A7W0KWR8-F1
#
_cell.length_a   1.000
_cell.length_b   1.000
_cell.length_c   1.000
_cell.angle_alpha   90.00
_cell.angle_beta   90.00
_cell.angle_gamma   90.00
#
_symmetry.space_group_name_H-M   'P 1'
#
loop_
_entity.id
_entity.type
_entity.pdbx_description
1 polymer ?
#
loop_
_entity_poly.entity_id
_entity_poly.type
_entity_poly.pdbx_seq_one_letter_code
_entity_poly.pdbx_strand_id
1 'polypeptide(L)'
;MIQPTQPVIPVVRATSVVAAPVRRSMAWRTFSPAAVLAVLLAIFLAVMGAVAVIRAGTEGPLDEPIVAVAGFDHTAILGFIEIGAGILLLAVGLSRDRGGLLFVSILVAVAALIAAIEPIEALAVERSFAVLIVIAAALIAALAALVPTMWRTTEHVEPI
;
A
#
# COMPACT_ATOMS: atom_id res chain seq x y z
N MET A 1 -53.03 -65.88 -8.64
CA MET A 1 -51.81 -65.63 -7.83
C MET A 1 -50.85 -64.88 -8.74
N ILE A 2 -50.78 -63.54 -8.62
CA ILE A 2 -50.02 -62.66 -9.52
C ILE A 2 -48.73 -62.27 -8.80
N GLN A 3 -47.57 -62.59 -9.39
CA GLN A 3 -46.27 -62.27 -8.84
C GLN A 3 -45.90 -60.83 -9.21
N PRO A 4 -45.57 -59.93 -8.27
CA PRO A 4 -45.22 -58.56 -8.60
C PRO A 4 -43.84 -58.52 -9.26
N THR A 5 -43.78 -58.07 -10.51
CA THR A 5 -42.54 -57.75 -11.22
C THR A 5 -41.89 -56.53 -10.56
N GLN A 6 -40.75 -56.74 -9.91
CA GLN A 6 -39.93 -55.66 -9.37
C GLN A 6 -39.32 -54.86 -10.53
N PRO A 7 -39.33 -53.51 -10.51
CA PRO A 7 -38.69 -52.71 -11.54
C PRO A 7 -37.18 -52.90 -11.47
N VAL A 8 -36.58 -53.35 -12.57
CA VAL A 8 -35.12 -53.40 -12.74
C VAL A 8 -34.63 -51.96 -12.89
N ILE A 9 -34.07 -51.40 -11.83
CA ILE A 9 -33.40 -50.09 -11.89
C ILE A 9 -32.05 -50.29 -12.58
N PRO A 10 -31.80 -49.67 -13.76
CA PRO A 10 -30.49 -49.77 -14.40
C PRO A 10 -29.46 -49.06 -13.52
N VAL A 11 -28.51 -49.80 -12.99
CA VAL A 11 -27.34 -49.23 -12.31
C VAL A 11 -26.48 -48.58 -13.38
N VAL A 12 -26.68 -47.27 -13.59
CA VAL A 12 -25.79 -46.45 -14.41
C VAL A 12 -24.44 -46.40 -13.69
N ARG A 13 -23.52 -47.26 -14.13
CA ARG A 13 -22.15 -47.28 -13.63
C ARG A 13 -21.48 -45.98 -14.08
N ALA A 14 -21.43 -45.00 -13.19
CA ALA A 14 -20.70 -43.75 -13.41
C ALA A 14 -19.25 -44.13 -13.75
N THR A 15 -18.90 -44.00 -15.03
CA THR A 15 -17.53 -44.18 -15.47
C THR A 15 -16.79 -42.97 -14.94
N SER A 16 -16.02 -43.15 -13.87
CA SER A 16 -15.11 -42.11 -13.39
C SER A 16 -14.09 -41.87 -14.48
N VAL A 17 -14.33 -40.85 -15.32
CA VAL A 17 -13.30 -40.32 -16.21
C VAL A 17 -12.20 -39.83 -15.27
N VAL A 18 -11.05 -40.52 -15.27
CA VAL A 18 -9.86 -40.06 -14.56
C VAL A 18 -9.52 -38.70 -15.17
N ALA A 19 -9.88 -37.63 -14.46
CA ALA A 19 -9.56 -36.28 -14.89
C ALA A 19 -8.04 -36.21 -15.06
N ALA A 20 -7.57 -35.91 -16.27
CA ALA A 20 -6.16 -35.66 -16.53
C ALA A 20 -5.65 -34.61 -15.51
N PRO A 21 -4.41 -34.72 -15.01
CA PRO A 21 -3.88 -33.77 -14.04
C PRO A 21 -3.83 -32.36 -14.65
N VAL A 22 -4.86 -31.55 -14.38
CA VAL A 22 -4.89 -30.15 -14.80
C VAL A 22 -3.96 -29.36 -13.87
N ARG A 23 -2.89 -28.80 -14.44
CA ARG A 23 -1.96 -27.94 -13.69
C ARG A 23 -2.59 -26.57 -13.49
N ARG A 24 -3.41 -26.43 -12.44
CA ARG A 24 -4.04 -25.15 -12.08
C ARG A 24 -2.97 -24.20 -11.51
N SER A 25 -2.45 -23.29 -12.34
CA SER A 25 -1.62 -22.19 -11.85
C SER A 25 -2.54 -21.07 -11.37
N MET A 26 -2.60 -20.85 -10.05
CA MET A 26 -3.32 -19.72 -9.47
C MET A 26 -2.35 -18.53 -9.37
N ALA A 27 -2.53 -17.53 -10.24
CA ALA A 27 -1.88 -16.24 -10.08
C ALA A 27 -2.80 -15.32 -9.25
N TRP A 28 -2.41 -15.03 -8.01
CA TRP A 28 -3.18 -14.19 -7.09
C TRP A 28 -2.83 -12.73 -7.37
N ARG A 29 -3.71 -11.96 -8.02
CA ARG A 29 -3.52 -10.52 -8.19
C ARG A 29 -4.35 -9.77 -7.15
N THR A 30 -3.76 -9.53 -5.99
CA THR A 30 -4.40 -8.79 -4.89
C THR A 30 -4.37 -7.28 -5.20
N PHE A 31 -5.54 -6.67 -5.38
CA PHE A 31 -5.66 -5.22 -5.52
C PHE A 31 -5.98 -4.59 -4.16
N SER A 32 -5.16 -3.63 -3.74
CA SER A 32 -5.35 -2.87 -2.49
C SER A 32 -5.28 -1.37 -2.82
N PRO A 33 -6.41 -0.63 -2.76
CA PRO A 33 -6.42 0.82 -2.96
C PRO A 33 -5.48 1.55 -1.99
N ALA A 34 -5.44 1.09 -0.73
CA ALA A 34 -4.55 1.64 0.29
C ALA A 34 -3.07 1.47 -0.11
N ALA A 35 -2.69 0.31 -0.66
CA ALA A 35 -1.34 0.08 -1.13
C ALA A 35 -0.97 1.01 -2.30
N VAL A 36 -1.89 1.26 -3.23
CA VAL A 36 -1.67 2.18 -4.35
C VAL A 36 -1.44 3.60 -3.84
N LEU A 37 -2.30 4.10 -2.95
CA LEU A 37 -2.14 5.42 -2.37
C LEU A 37 -0.86 5.53 -1.53
N ALA A 38 -0.50 4.48 -0.78
CA ALA A 38 0.74 4.43 -0.02
C ALA A 38 1.97 4.56 -0.94
N VAL A 39 2.00 3.84 -2.06
CA VAL A 39 3.09 3.95 -3.05
C VAL A 39 3.14 5.35 -3.67
N LEU A 40 2.00 5.95 -4.00
CA LEU A 40 1.95 7.30 -4.55
C LEU A 40 2.46 8.35 -3.55
N LEU A 41 2.00 8.29 -2.30
CA LEU A 41 2.46 9.18 -1.24
C LEU A 41 3.93 8.96 -0.93
N ALA A 42 4.39 7.71 -0.96
CA ALA A 42 5.79 7.37 -0.74
C ALA A 42 6.71 7.97 -1.81
N ILE A 43 6.32 7.86 -3.08
CA ILE A 43 7.05 8.47 -4.20
C ILE A 43 7.06 9.99 -4.04
N PHE A 44 5.91 10.59 -3.72
CA PHE A 44 5.80 12.02 -3.49
C PHE A 44 6.78 12.51 -2.39
N LEU A 45 6.74 11.88 -1.21
CA LEU A 45 7.63 12.23 -0.09
C LEU A 45 9.11 12.02 -0.46
N ALA A 46 9.45 10.89 -1.09
CA ALA A 46 10.82 10.61 -1.48
C ALA A 46 11.35 11.64 -2.49
N VAL A 47 10.53 12.07 -3.45
CA VAL A 47 10.91 13.09 -4.44
C VAL A 47 11.06 14.46 -3.80
N MET A 48 10.10 14.89 -2.98
CA MET A 48 10.16 16.17 -2.28
C MET A 48 11.40 16.24 -1.38
N GLY A 49 11.63 15.20 -0.57
CA GLY A 49 12.77 15.15 0.33
C GLY A 49 14.11 15.04 -0.39
N ALA A 50 14.20 14.27 -1.49
CA ALA A 50 15.40 14.22 -2.31
C ALA A 50 15.72 15.60 -2.92
N VAL A 51 14.72 16.31 -3.44
CA VAL A 51 14.90 17.66 -3.97
C VAL A 51 15.30 18.63 -2.87
N ALA A 52 14.72 18.53 -1.67
CA ALA A 52 15.09 19.34 -0.52
C ALA A 52 16.56 19.12 -0.14
N VAL A 53 17.00 17.87 0.04
CA VAL A 53 18.40 17.55 0.38
C VAL A 53 19.37 18.02 -0.70
N ILE A 54 19.03 17.83 -1.98
CA ILE A 54 19.89 18.28 -3.09
C ILE A 54 20.01 19.81 -3.13
N ARG A 55 18.93 20.54 -2.83
CA ARG A 55 18.90 22.01 -2.89
C ARG A 55 19.48 22.67 -1.66
N ALA A 56 19.20 22.15 -0.46
CA ALA A 56 19.73 22.65 0.80
C ALA A 56 21.21 22.27 0.97
N GLY A 57 21.63 21.13 0.42
CA GLY A 57 22.99 20.63 0.55
C GLY A 57 23.25 19.95 1.89
N THR A 58 24.46 19.42 2.05
CA THR A 58 24.88 18.68 3.27
C THR A 58 26.25 19.11 3.79
N GLU A 59 26.83 20.17 3.21
CA GLU A 59 28.18 20.65 3.56
C GLU A 59 28.17 21.64 4.75
N GLY A 60 27.00 22.12 5.16
CA GLY A 60 26.80 23.05 6.27
C GLY A 60 25.85 22.50 7.35
N PRO A 61 25.26 23.39 8.18
CA PRO A 61 24.11 23.03 9.02
C PRO A 61 23.03 22.34 8.19
N LEU A 62 22.22 21.48 8.79
CA LEU A 62 21.20 20.72 8.06
C LEU A 62 19.79 21.35 8.19
N ASP A 63 19.64 22.25 9.15
CA ASP A 63 18.48 23.10 9.40
C ASP A 63 18.51 24.40 8.58
N GLU A 64 19.65 24.75 8.00
CA GLU A 64 19.78 25.86 7.06
C GLU A 64 20.63 25.45 5.85
N PRO A 65 20.36 25.95 4.63
CA PRO A 65 19.34 26.94 4.29
C PRO A 65 17.94 26.34 4.12
N ILE A 66 16.92 27.19 4.35
CA ILE A 66 15.53 26.87 4.02
C ILE A 66 15.33 27.03 2.51
N VAL A 67 14.87 25.98 1.84
CA VAL A 67 14.65 25.95 0.40
C VAL A 67 13.19 25.65 0.07
N ALA A 68 12.66 26.30 -0.96
CA ALA A 68 11.30 26.01 -1.42
C ALA A 68 11.28 24.81 -2.37
N VAL A 69 10.41 23.82 -2.07
CA VAL A 69 10.15 22.65 -2.92
C VAL A 69 8.65 22.55 -3.18
N ALA A 70 8.26 22.63 -4.46
CA ALA A 70 6.86 22.69 -4.90
C ALA A 70 6.01 23.79 -4.21
N GLY A 71 6.66 24.88 -3.76
CA GLY A 71 6.01 26.00 -3.08
C GLY A 71 5.96 25.90 -1.56
N PHE A 72 6.57 24.87 -0.95
CA PHE A 72 6.64 24.68 0.50
C PHE A 72 8.08 24.76 0.99
N ASP A 73 8.28 25.32 2.17
CA ASP A 73 9.60 25.44 2.80
C ASP A 73 10.10 24.10 3.33
N HIS A 74 11.38 23.79 3.09
CA HIS A 74 12.05 22.56 3.51
C HIS A 74 13.49 22.83 3.95
N THR A 75 13.97 22.07 4.93
CA THR A 75 15.40 21.97 5.28
C THR A 75 15.98 20.63 4.82
N ALA A 76 17.31 20.46 4.88
CA ALA A 76 17.94 19.17 4.59
C ALA A 76 17.49 18.08 5.59
N ILE A 77 17.34 18.43 6.88
CA ILE A 77 16.83 17.51 7.92
C ILE A 77 15.44 17.01 7.55
N LEU A 78 14.52 17.91 7.19
CA LEU A 78 13.18 17.52 6.78
C LEU A 78 13.24 16.59 5.57
N GLY A 79 14.07 16.93 4.57
CA GLY A 79 14.20 16.09 3.38
C GLY A 79 14.68 14.67 3.68
N PHE A 80 15.61 14.48 4.63
CA PHE A 80 16.00 13.13 5.08
C PHE A 80 14.85 12.39 5.77
N ILE A 81 14.07 13.07 6.60
CA ILE A 81 12.90 12.49 7.26
C ILE A 81 11.86 12.04 6.22
N GLU A 82 11.60 12.87 5.21
CA GLU A 82 10.66 12.56 4.13
C GLU A 82 11.12 11.40 3.27
N ILE A 83 12.42 11.33 2.95
CA ILE A 83 13.00 10.17 2.25
C ILE A 83 12.81 8.91 3.09
N GLY A 84 13.11 8.97 4.39
CA GLY A 84 12.95 7.84 5.30
C GLY A 84 11.49 7.38 5.40
N ALA A 85 10.56 8.32 5.59
CA ALA A 85 9.12 8.05 5.62
C ALA A 85 8.63 7.49 4.29
N GLY A 86 9.07 8.05 3.17
CA GLY A 86 8.77 7.60 1.82
C GLY A 86 9.25 6.17 1.58
N ILE A 87 10.48 5.83 1.95
CA ILE A 87 11.02 4.47 1.82
C ILE A 87 10.22 3.48 2.68
N LEU A 88 9.91 3.83 3.92
CA LEU A 88 9.15 2.96 4.82
C LEU A 88 7.73 2.70 4.27
N LEU A 89 7.06 3.75 3.81
CA LEU A 89 5.73 3.66 3.22
C LEU A 89 5.75 2.90 1.89
N LEU A 90 6.82 3.07 1.08
CA LEU A 90 7.01 2.34 -0.17
C LEU A 90 7.17 0.83 0.09
N ALA A 91 8.04 0.46 1.03
CA ALA A 91 8.31 -0.94 1.36
C ALA A 91 7.03 -1.68 1.75
N VAL A 92 6.21 -1.04 2.59
CA VAL A 92 4.94 -1.57 3.05
C VAL A 92 3.85 -1.53 1.97
N GLY A 93 3.81 -0.48 1.15
CA GLY A 93 2.91 -0.40 0.00
C GLY A 93 3.18 -1.49 -1.03
N LEU A 94 4.45 -1.82 -1.28
CA LEU A 94 4.85 -2.88 -2.20
C LEU A 94 4.58 -4.27 -1.63
N SER A 95 4.83 -4.49 -0.33
CA SER A 95 4.52 -5.77 0.32
C SER A 95 3.02 -6.04 0.39
N ARG A 96 2.18 -4.99 0.32
CA ARG A 96 0.72 -5.04 0.47
C ARG A 96 0.28 -5.64 1.80
N ASP A 97 1.17 -5.64 2.79
CA ASP A 97 0.84 -6.07 4.14
C ASP A 97 -0.10 -5.06 4.78
N ARG A 98 -1.30 -5.52 5.15
CA ARG A 98 -2.34 -4.68 5.74
C ARG A 98 -1.92 -4.14 7.10
N GLY A 99 -1.26 -4.97 7.91
CA GLY A 99 -0.80 -4.59 9.25
C GLY A 99 0.25 -3.48 9.18
N GLY A 100 1.28 -3.69 8.35
CA GLY A 100 2.27 -2.68 8.05
C GLY A 100 1.66 -1.40 7.50
N LEU A 101 0.71 -1.49 6.54
CA LEU A 101 0.08 -0.32 5.94
C LEU A 101 -0.61 0.53 7.00
N LEU A 102 -1.39 -0.09 7.88
CA LEU A 102 -2.04 0.58 9.00
C LEU A 102 -1.03 1.23 9.93
N PHE A 103 -0.04 0.46 10.40
CA PHE A 103 0.94 0.94 11.35
C PHE A 103 1.73 2.14 10.81
N VAL A 104 2.30 2.02 9.61
CA VAL A 104 3.13 3.06 9.01
C VAL A 104 2.31 4.28 8.63
N SER A 105 1.11 4.11 8.07
CA SER A 105 0.27 5.27 7.74
C SER A 105 -0.19 6.02 8.99
N ILE A 106 -0.53 5.34 10.08
CA ILE A 106 -0.83 6.00 11.36
C ILE A 106 0.41 6.72 11.89
N LEU A 107 1.58 6.09 11.86
CA LEU A 107 2.83 6.71 12.31
C LEU A 107 3.14 8.00 11.55
N VAL A 108 3.04 7.97 10.22
CA VAL A 108 3.24 9.14 9.36
C VAL A 108 2.18 10.21 9.63
N ALA A 109 0.91 9.82 9.80
CA ALA A 109 -0.16 10.76 10.13
C ALA A 109 0.09 11.47 11.46
N VAL A 110 0.52 10.74 12.50
CA VAL A 110 0.84 11.30 13.81
C VAL A 110 2.04 12.24 13.73
N ALA A 111 3.12 11.84 13.07
CA ALA A 111 4.29 12.70 12.90
C ALA A 111 3.96 14.00 12.17
N ALA A 112 3.18 13.91 11.08
CA ALA A 112 2.71 15.08 10.35
C ALA A 112 1.74 15.93 11.18
N LEU A 113 0.89 15.32 12.01
CA LEU A 113 -0.03 16.05 12.87
C LEU A 113 0.71 16.84 13.94
N ILE A 114 1.73 16.25 14.55
CA ILE A 114 2.62 16.95 15.49
C ILE A 114 3.24 18.16 14.80
N ALA A 115 3.81 17.98 13.61
CA ALA A 115 4.41 19.08 12.84
C ALA A 115 3.39 20.17 12.43
N ALA A 116 2.12 19.80 12.23
CA ALA A 116 1.05 20.76 11.91
C ALA A 116 0.57 21.58 13.13
N ILE A 117 0.72 21.04 14.34
CA ILE A 117 0.30 21.68 15.60
C ILE A 117 1.44 22.51 16.17
N GLU A 118 2.63 21.92 16.22
CA GLU A 118 3.84 22.50 16.81
C GLU A 118 4.95 22.49 15.74
N PRO A 119 5.05 23.54 14.92
CA PRO A 119 6.08 23.61 13.88
C PRO A 119 7.46 23.70 14.53
N ILE A 120 8.34 22.76 14.18
CA ILE A 120 9.72 22.74 14.65
C ILE A 120 10.55 23.61 13.71
N GLU A 121 11.12 24.70 14.22
CA GLU A 121 11.87 25.67 13.41
C GLU A 121 12.99 25.01 12.59
N ALA A 122 13.72 24.05 13.17
CA ALA A 122 14.80 23.31 12.52
C ALA A 122 14.37 22.46 11.29
N LEU A 123 13.07 22.14 11.18
CA LEU A 123 12.55 21.40 10.03
C LEU A 123 11.99 22.34 8.94
N ALA A 124 11.74 23.61 9.27
CA ALA A 124 11.02 24.58 8.44
C ALA A 124 9.72 24.03 7.80
N VAL A 125 9.06 23.07 8.46
CA VAL A 125 7.82 22.48 7.94
C VAL A 125 6.72 23.53 7.93
N GLU A 126 6.18 23.78 6.74
CA GLU A 126 4.99 24.60 6.60
C GLU A 126 3.76 23.82 7.10
N ARG A 127 2.90 24.50 7.88
CA ARG A 127 1.68 23.90 8.43
C ARG A 127 0.75 23.34 7.34
N SER A 128 0.65 24.03 6.20
CA SER A 128 -0.17 23.63 5.06
C SER A 128 0.28 22.26 4.51
N PHE A 129 1.58 22.09 4.32
CA PHE A 129 2.20 20.85 3.90
C PHE A 129 1.94 19.72 4.91
N ALA A 130 2.17 19.98 6.20
CA ALA A 130 1.95 19.00 7.26
C ALA A 130 0.49 18.50 7.28
N VAL A 131 -0.49 19.41 7.15
CA VAL A 131 -1.92 19.05 7.08
C VAL A 131 -2.24 18.17 5.86
N LEU A 132 -1.63 18.42 4.70
CA LEU A 132 -1.79 17.57 3.51
C LEU A 132 -1.31 16.14 3.78
N ILE A 133 -0.15 15.99 4.42
CA ILE A 133 0.40 14.67 4.77
C ILE A 133 -0.49 13.95 5.79
N VAL A 134 -1.02 14.67 6.80
CA VAL A 134 -1.99 14.11 7.76
C VAL A 134 -3.20 13.52 7.03
N ILE A 135 -3.81 14.29 6.13
CA ILE A 135 -5.02 13.86 5.41
C ILE A 135 -4.71 12.64 4.53
N ALA A 136 -3.60 12.67 3.78
CA ALA A 136 -3.21 11.57 2.90
C ALA A 136 -2.93 10.29 3.69
N ALA A 137 -2.16 10.38 4.78
CA ALA A 137 -1.82 9.25 5.61
C ALA A 137 -3.04 8.69 6.38
N ALA A 138 -3.91 9.55 6.91
CA ALA A 138 -5.16 9.13 7.53
C ALA A 138 -6.10 8.44 6.55
N LEU A 139 -6.16 8.90 5.29
CA LEU A 139 -6.94 8.24 4.24
C LEU A 139 -6.38 6.84 3.93
N ILE A 140 -5.06 6.68 3.83
CA ILE A 140 -4.42 5.37 3.63
C ILE A 140 -4.76 4.44 4.80
N ALA A 141 -4.64 4.93 6.04
CA ALA A 141 -4.98 4.16 7.24
C ALA A 141 -6.45 3.73 7.22
N ALA A 142 -7.38 4.64 6.91
CA ALA A 142 -8.80 4.36 6.83
C ALA A 142 -9.10 3.30 5.75
N LEU A 143 -8.49 3.40 4.56
CA LEU A 143 -8.68 2.42 3.50
C LEU A 143 -8.08 1.06 3.87
N ALA A 144 -6.90 1.03 4.51
CA ALA A 144 -6.31 -0.20 4.98
C ALA A 144 -7.17 -0.84 6.09
N ALA A 145 -7.85 -0.04 6.91
CA ALA A 145 -8.73 -0.51 7.98
C ALA A 145 -10.06 -1.03 7.43
N LEU A 146 -10.65 -0.34 6.46
CA LEU A 146 -12.05 -0.54 6.06
C LEU A 146 -12.21 -1.37 4.79
N VAL A 147 -11.23 -1.37 3.87
CA VAL A 147 -11.36 -2.03 2.57
C VAL A 147 -10.71 -3.41 2.58
N PRO A 148 -11.47 -4.50 2.35
CA PRO A 148 -10.90 -5.83 2.22
C PRO A 148 -10.04 -5.95 0.95
N THR A 149 -8.96 -6.70 1.04
CA THR A 149 -8.10 -7.01 -0.11
C THR A 149 -8.86 -7.90 -1.08
N MET A 150 -9.08 -7.43 -2.31
CA MET A 150 -9.83 -8.20 -3.31
C MET A 150 -8.95 -9.30 -3.91
N TRP A 151 -9.35 -10.56 -3.72
CA TRP A 151 -8.75 -11.71 -4.40
C TRP A 151 -9.41 -11.89 -5.77
N ARG A 152 -8.65 -11.72 -6.86
CA ARG A 152 -9.08 -12.17 -8.20
C ARG A 152 -8.43 -13.51 -8.52
N THR A 153 -9.24 -14.55 -8.58
CA THR A 153 -8.84 -15.87 -9.10
C THR A 153 -8.94 -15.82 -10.62
N THR A 154 -7.80 -15.88 -11.31
CA THR A 154 -7.79 -16.04 -12.78
C THR A 154 -7.54 -17.53 -13.04
N GLU A 155 -8.57 -18.26 -13.43
CA GLU A 155 -8.42 -19.67 -13.81
C GLU A 155 -7.93 -19.73 -15.26
N HIS A 156 -6.63 -19.97 -15.45
CA HIS A 156 -6.11 -20.36 -16.76
C HIS A 156 -6.28 -21.87 -16.90
N VAL A 157 -7.23 -22.29 -17.72
CA VAL A 157 -7.38 -23.69 -18.14
C VAL A 157 -6.58 -23.86 -19.42
N GLU A 158 -5.42 -24.50 -19.32
CA GLU A 158 -4.62 -24.88 -20.48
C GLU A 158 -4.95 -26.34 -20.85
N PRO A 159 -5.49 -26.62 -22.05
CA PRO A 159 -5.70 -27.99 -22.50
C PRO A 159 -4.36 -28.66 -22.81
N ILE A 160 -4.13 -29.83 -22.22
CA ILE A 160 -3.00 -30.74 -22.48
C ILE A 160 -3.32 -31.73 -23.60
#